data_AF-A0A6V8KF32-F1
#
_entry.id   AF-A0A6V8KF32-F1
#
_cell.length_a   1.000
_cell.length_b   1.000
_cell.length_c   1.000
_cell.angle_alpha   90.00
_cell.angle_beta   90.00
_cell.angle_gamma   90.00
#
_symmetry.space_group_name_H-M   'P 1'
#
loop_
_entity.id
_entity.type
_entity.pdbx_description
1 polymer ?
#
loop_
_entity_poly.entity_id
_entity_poly.type
_entity_poly.pdbx_seq_one_letter_code
_entity_poly.pdbx_strand_id
1 'polypeptide(L)'
;MTGGVVIKNYPTTFAFYGHFSGNPSLTTQDYDNVAEAVGDDDLFVFLGNGVFEGNLNAQNAIANNFRARGFDAETTQVPGAHDGMTAGQLFTIFARDYLWSGVDSVSVTPATEHLTKGWNWVRQFSAQVTTNEGVSPAVTWSVKGATSAGTSISADGLLSVAAAETASSLTVVATSVVDPTKTSSARVTLTPPGTARAAVKAKATPASVVSGDTFTVKVDVRAPSRHRKAPKVTGEIAVTFGGTTRVVALTGGTAVVTLPTAGLSAGVYPVHVAYSGDRTYAPDAAVHQQMRVR
;
A
#
# COMPACT_ATOMS: atom_id res chain seq x y z
N MET A 1 42.01 -25.03 4.57
CA MET A 1 42.36 -23.71 3.99
C MET A 1 41.65 -22.67 4.81
N THR A 2 42.37 -21.81 5.51
CA THR A 2 41.80 -20.85 6.46
C THR A 2 41.12 -19.71 5.69
N GLY A 3 39.90 -19.34 6.07
CA GLY A 3 39.16 -18.22 5.46
C GLY A 3 39.97 -16.91 5.41
N GLY A 4 40.91 -16.73 6.34
CA GLY A 4 41.86 -15.61 6.36
C GLY A 4 42.76 -15.49 5.12
N VAL A 5 43.25 -16.60 4.58
CA VAL A 5 44.06 -16.59 3.35
C VAL A 5 43.23 -16.15 2.15
N VAL A 6 41.97 -16.57 2.17
CA VAL A 6 41.03 -16.37 1.08
C VAL A 6 40.57 -14.91 1.01
N ILE A 7 40.17 -14.30 2.13
CA ILE A 7 39.81 -12.86 2.14
C ILE A 7 41.00 -11.96 1.83
N LYS A 8 42.21 -12.33 2.29
CA LYS A 8 43.42 -11.54 2.05
C LYS A 8 43.82 -11.51 0.57
N ASN A 9 43.71 -12.64 -0.10
CA ASN A 9 44.25 -12.81 -1.46
C ASN A 9 43.17 -12.70 -2.55
N TYR A 10 41.91 -12.95 -2.20
CA TYR A 10 40.78 -12.99 -3.13
C TYR A 10 39.54 -12.26 -2.58
N PRO A 11 39.67 -11.01 -2.10
CA PRO A 11 38.59 -10.29 -1.41
C PRO A 11 37.32 -10.12 -2.25
N THR A 12 37.43 -10.04 -3.58
CA THR A 12 36.30 -9.86 -4.50
C THR A 12 35.59 -11.15 -4.88
N THR A 13 36.12 -12.32 -4.49
CA THR A 13 35.51 -13.61 -4.82
C THR A 13 34.29 -13.93 -3.95
N PHE A 14 34.11 -13.23 -2.82
CA PHE A 14 33.03 -13.47 -1.87
C PHE A 14 32.28 -12.16 -1.62
N ALA A 15 31.34 -11.84 -2.50
CA ALA A 15 30.51 -10.66 -2.32
C ALA A 15 29.45 -10.80 -1.20
N PHE A 16 29.25 -11.99 -0.61
CA PHE A 16 28.05 -12.21 0.20
C PHE A 16 28.19 -13.04 1.49
N TYR A 17 29.27 -13.79 1.73
CA TYR A 17 29.37 -14.61 2.95
C TYR A 17 30.81 -15.13 3.17
N GLY A 18 31.47 -14.67 4.23
CA GLY A 18 32.83 -15.08 4.58
C GLY A 18 32.84 -16.09 5.73
N HIS A 19 33.13 -17.35 5.43
CA HIS A 19 33.44 -18.35 6.47
C HIS A 19 34.88 -18.14 6.96
N PHE A 20 35.04 -17.67 8.20
CA PHE A 20 36.33 -17.62 8.89
C PHE A 20 36.30 -18.56 10.10
N SER A 21 36.50 -19.85 9.89
CA SER A 21 36.90 -20.68 11.03
C SER A 21 38.34 -20.30 11.42
N GLY A 22 38.53 -19.98 12.69
CA GLY A 22 39.81 -19.52 13.24
C GLY A 22 40.05 -18.01 13.18
N ASN A 23 41.18 -17.58 13.74
CA ASN A 23 41.61 -16.18 13.72
C ASN A 23 42.44 -15.90 12.47
N PRO A 24 41.95 -15.13 11.48
CA PRO A 24 42.67 -14.86 10.25
C PRO A 24 43.92 -13.99 10.48
N SER A 25 44.12 -13.44 11.68
CA SER A 25 45.27 -12.60 12.05
C SER A 25 45.52 -11.46 11.07
N LEU A 26 44.43 -10.85 10.57
CA LEU A 26 44.49 -9.72 9.64
C LEU A 26 45.10 -8.51 10.34
N THR A 27 46.09 -7.91 9.68
CA THR A 27 46.65 -6.62 10.07
C THR A 27 45.77 -5.47 9.59
N THR A 28 45.99 -4.25 10.11
CA THR A 28 45.31 -3.05 9.61
C THR A 28 45.45 -2.91 8.08
N GLN A 29 46.66 -3.13 7.56
CA GLN A 29 46.92 -3.06 6.12
C GLN A 29 46.13 -4.12 5.34
N ASP A 30 45.92 -5.31 5.90
CA ASP A 30 45.11 -6.33 5.22
C ASP A 30 43.65 -5.87 5.07
N TYR A 31 43.07 -5.22 6.09
CA TYR A 31 41.71 -4.66 5.98
C TYR A 31 41.64 -3.51 4.98
N ASP A 32 42.65 -2.65 4.93
CA ASP A 32 42.72 -1.55 3.96
C ASP A 32 42.82 -2.08 2.53
N ASN A 33 43.64 -3.11 2.30
CA ASN A 33 43.76 -3.77 1.00
C ASN A 33 42.44 -4.43 0.58
N VAL A 34 41.71 -5.06 1.51
CA VAL A 34 40.39 -5.64 1.23
C VAL A 34 39.40 -4.54 0.85
N ALA A 35 39.38 -3.43 1.59
CA ALA A 35 38.51 -2.30 1.31
C ALA A 35 38.78 -1.67 -0.07
N GLU A 36 40.07 -1.47 -0.41
CA GLU A 36 40.48 -0.98 -1.72
C GLU A 36 40.08 -1.94 -2.85
N ALA A 37 40.20 -3.25 -2.62
CA ALA A 37 39.87 -4.25 -3.63
C ALA A 37 38.36 -4.41 -3.86
N VAL A 38 37.55 -4.29 -2.80
CA VAL A 38 36.08 -4.34 -2.89
C VAL A 38 35.51 -3.02 -3.44
N GLY A 39 36.12 -1.89 -3.09
CA GLY A 39 35.64 -0.57 -3.53
C GLY A 39 34.23 -0.28 -3.03
N ASP A 40 33.34 0.08 -3.96
CA ASP A 40 31.94 0.43 -3.68
C ASP A 40 30.99 -0.79 -3.74
N ASP A 41 31.51 -2.01 -3.94
CA ASP A 41 30.69 -3.22 -3.91
C ASP A 41 30.20 -3.54 -2.48
N ASP A 42 28.99 -4.08 -2.36
CA ASP A 42 28.39 -4.44 -1.07
C ASP A 42 29.09 -5.68 -0.48
N LEU A 43 30.12 -5.49 0.35
CA LEU A 43 30.68 -6.55 1.21
C LEU A 43 29.92 -6.63 2.53
N PHE A 44 29.30 -7.78 2.80
CA PHE A 44 28.75 -8.14 4.11
C PHE A 44 29.63 -9.20 4.82
N VAL A 45 30.09 -8.90 6.03
CA VAL A 45 30.92 -9.80 6.85
C VAL A 45 30.13 -10.41 8.01
N PHE A 46 29.68 -11.66 7.89
CA PHE A 46 28.99 -12.37 8.97
C PHE A 46 29.90 -13.42 9.65
N LEU A 47 30.14 -13.25 10.95
CA LEU A 47 31.12 -14.04 11.70
C LEU A 47 30.48 -14.71 12.92
N GLY A 48 31.19 -15.70 13.47
CA GLY A 48 30.78 -16.28 14.74
C GLY A 48 31.69 -17.39 15.20
N ASN A 49 31.37 -17.93 16.37
CA ASN A 49 31.97 -19.15 16.88
C ASN A 49 30.91 -20.01 17.59
N GLY A 50 31.25 -21.27 17.82
CA GLY A 50 30.48 -22.11 18.72
C GLY A 50 30.80 -21.80 20.18
N VAL A 51 29.84 -21.99 21.08
CA VAL A 51 30.06 -21.78 22.53
C VAL A 51 31.24 -22.59 23.09
N PHE A 52 31.58 -23.73 22.47
CA PHE A 52 32.75 -24.54 22.86
C PHE A 52 34.10 -23.87 22.54
N GLU A 53 34.12 -22.89 21.64
CA GLU A 53 35.32 -22.19 21.19
C GLU A 53 35.65 -20.95 22.04
N GLY A 54 34.77 -20.56 22.96
CA GLY A 54 34.97 -19.43 23.89
C GLY A 54 33.98 -18.30 23.67
N ASN A 55 34.44 -17.04 23.69
CA ASN A 55 33.61 -15.84 23.49
C ASN A 55 33.83 -15.23 22.09
N LEU A 56 33.10 -14.16 21.76
CA LEU A 56 33.16 -13.51 20.43
C LEU A 56 34.23 -12.41 20.30
N ASN A 57 35.18 -12.27 21.23
CA ASN A 57 36.07 -11.11 21.25
C ASN A 57 36.88 -10.95 19.94
N ALA A 58 37.37 -12.05 19.38
CA ALA A 58 38.13 -12.02 18.13
C ALA A 58 37.23 -11.67 16.92
N GLN A 59 36.05 -12.29 16.84
CA GLN A 59 35.07 -12.04 15.77
C GLN A 59 34.59 -10.59 15.81
N ASN A 60 34.31 -10.05 17.00
CA ASN A 60 33.95 -8.66 17.20
C ASN A 60 35.05 -7.70 16.75
N ALA A 61 36.31 -8.00 17.05
CA ALA A 61 37.44 -7.17 16.61
C ALA A 61 37.55 -7.12 15.08
N ILE A 62 37.30 -8.24 14.40
CA ILE A 62 37.30 -8.33 12.93
C ILE A 62 36.10 -7.55 12.35
N ALA A 63 34.88 -7.80 12.85
CA ALA A 63 33.68 -7.10 12.40
C ALA A 63 33.79 -5.59 12.57
N ASN A 64 34.32 -5.13 13.71
CA ASN A 64 34.52 -3.70 13.97
C ASN A 64 35.54 -3.06 13.01
N ASN A 65 36.56 -3.78 12.55
CA ASN A 65 37.50 -3.27 11.55
C ASN A 65 36.84 -3.06 10.18
N PHE A 66 35.94 -3.96 9.77
CA PHE A 66 35.17 -3.80 8.54
C PHE A 66 34.14 -2.66 8.64
N ARG A 67 33.40 -2.59 9.75
CA ARG A 67 32.48 -1.46 10.03
C ARG A 67 33.18 -0.12 10.02
N ALA A 68 34.41 -0.03 10.56
CA ALA A 68 35.21 1.19 10.54
C ALA A 68 35.58 1.67 9.13
N ARG A 69 35.45 0.79 8.13
CA ARG A 69 35.69 1.08 6.70
C ARG A 69 34.40 1.20 5.89
N GLY A 70 33.25 1.19 6.55
CA GLY A 70 31.94 1.39 5.91
C GLY A 70 31.23 0.12 5.45
N PHE A 71 31.78 -1.07 5.73
CA PHE A 71 31.15 -2.35 5.37
C PHE A 71 30.22 -2.86 6.47
N ASP A 72 29.12 -3.50 6.07
CA ASP A 72 28.26 -4.21 6.99
C ASP A 72 28.99 -5.43 7.55
N ALA A 73 28.97 -5.57 8.87
CA ALA A 73 29.51 -6.76 9.52
C ALA A 73 28.67 -7.10 10.75
N GLU A 74 28.49 -8.38 11.02
CA GLU A 74 27.75 -8.88 12.17
C GLU A 74 28.40 -10.11 12.78
N THR A 75 28.12 -10.35 14.07
CA THR A 75 28.64 -11.51 14.79
C THR A 75 27.54 -12.26 15.52
N THR A 76 27.63 -13.59 15.56
CA THR A 76 26.74 -14.42 16.35
C THR A 76 27.49 -15.58 17.00
N GLN A 77 27.01 -16.05 18.15
CA GLN A 77 27.53 -17.26 18.78
C GLN A 77 26.49 -18.36 18.68
N VAL A 78 26.91 -19.57 18.32
CA VAL A 78 26.01 -20.70 18.07
C VAL A 78 26.20 -21.86 19.05
N PRO A 79 25.16 -22.63 19.39
CA PRO A 79 25.25 -23.67 20.42
C PRO A 79 26.19 -24.84 20.04
N GLY A 80 27.14 -25.16 20.93
CA GLY A 80 27.82 -26.47 20.98
C GLY A 80 28.55 -26.91 19.71
N ALA A 81 28.99 -25.98 18.86
CA ALA A 81 29.63 -26.27 17.59
C ALA A 81 31.14 -25.99 17.62
N HIS A 82 31.88 -26.61 16.69
CA HIS A 82 33.29 -26.35 16.38
C HIS A 82 33.47 -26.47 14.85
N ASP A 83 34.36 -25.66 14.26
CA ASP A 83 34.68 -25.66 12.82
C ASP A 83 33.45 -25.71 11.88
N GLY A 84 33.30 -26.79 11.12
CA GLY A 84 32.31 -26.93 10.05
C GLY A 84 30.86 -26.94 10.55
N MET A 85 30.60 -27.36 11.80
CA MET A 85 29.25 -27.28 12.38
C MET A 85 28.87 -25.82 12.68
N THR A 86 29.83 -25.04 13.18
CA THR A 86 29.66 -23.61 13.42
C THR A 86 29.34 -22.91 12.10
N ALA A 87 30.11 -23.23 11.06
CA ALA A 87 29.95 -22.63 9.73
C ALA A 87 28.57 -22.87 9.10
N GLY A 88 28.06 -24.09 9.21
CA GLY A 88 26.73 -24.43 8.70
C GLY A 88 25.62 -23.67 9.43
N GLN A 89 25.71 -23.58 10.77
CA GLN A 89 24.74 -22.84 11.57
C GLN A 89 24.80 -21.33 11.29
N LEU A 90 26.01 -20.75 11.23
CA LEU A 90 26.20 -19.36 10.85
C LEU A 90 25.65 -19.06 9.47
N PHE A 91 25.82 -19.97 8.50
CA PHE A 91 25.29 -19.75 7.15
C PHE A 91 23.78 -19.74 7.17
N THR A 92 23.15 -20.67 7.90
CA THR A 92 21.68 -20.68 8.02
C THR A 92 21.14 -19.44 8.72
N ILE A 93 21.86 -18.92 9.72
CA ILE A 93 21.48 -17.68 10.42
C ILE A 93 21.66 -16.48 9.50
N PHE A 94 22.81 -16.37 8.83
CA PHE A 94 23.07 -15.34 7.84
C PHE A 94 22.02 -15.35 6.73
N ALA A 95 21.73 -16.54 6.19
CA ALA A 95 20.78 -16.70 5.12
C ALA A 95 19.38 -16.27 5.58
N ARG A 96 18.93 -16.72 6.76
CA ARG A 96 17.64 -16.36 7.36
C ARG A 96 17.52 -14.85 7.62
N ASP A 97 18.54 -14.25 8.20
CA ASP A 97 18.45 -12.89 8.75
C ASP A 97 18.83 -11.81 7.73
N TYR A 98 19.71 -12.11 6.78
CA TYR A 98 20.35 -11.11 5.91
C TYR A 98 20.24 -11.43 4.41
N LEU A 99 20.46 -12.68 3.99
CA LEU A 99 20.37 -13.04 2.56
C LEU A 99 18.92 -13.07 2.06
N TRP A 100 18.02 -13.55 2.92
CA TRP A 100 16.60 -13.69 2.67
C TRP A 100 15.84 -12.67 3.51
N SER A 101 16.35 -11.44 3.59
CA SER A 101 15.65 -10.31 4.22
C SER A 101 14.23 -10.26 3.67
N GLY A 102 13.29 -10.49 4.58
CA GLY A 102 12.15 -11.37 4.36
C GLY A 102 11.05 -10.93 3.42
N VAL A 103 11.27 -9.97 2.53
CA VAL A 103 10.26 -9.41 1.62
C VAL A 103 10.79 -9.47 0.19
N ASP A 104 10.26 -10.39 -0.60
CA ASP A 104 10.64 -10.56 -2.00
C ASP A 104 10.05 -9.46 -2.87
N SER A 105 8.75 -9.20 -2.69
CA SER A 105 8.02 -8.21 -3.51
C SER A 105 6.80 -7.63 -2.79
N VAL A 106 6.40 -6.45 -3.24
CA VAL A 106 5.12 -5.81 -2.91
C VAL A 106 4.36 -5.59 -4.21
N SER A 107 3.04 -5.78 -4.19
CA SER A 107 2.16 -5.42 -5.30
C SER A 107 0.91 -4.73 -4.78
N VAL A 108 0.39 -3.76 -5.54
CA VAL A 108 -0.85 -3.03 -5.22
C VAL A 108 -1.91 -3.33 -6.27
N THR A 109 -3.13 -3.67 -5.81
CA THR A 109 -4.30 -3.90 -6.65
C THR A 109 -5.47 -3.02 -6.19
N PRO A 110 -6.19 -2.35 -7.10
CA PRO A 110 -5.91 -2.24 -8.54
C PRO A 110 -4.67 -1.40 -8.83
N ALA A 111 -3.95 -1.70 -9.92
CA ALA A 111 -2.78 -0.92 -10.33
C ALA A 111 -3.14 0.45 -10.92
N THR A 112 -4.35 0.58 -11.46
CA THR A 112 -4.86 1.84 -12.05
C THR A 112 -6.30 2.08 -11.66
N GLU A 113 -6.62 3.34 -11.38
CA GLU A 113 -7.99 3.81 -11.13
C GLU A 113 -8.29 5.08 -11.92
N HIS A 114 -9.57 5.24 -12.28
CA HIS A 114 -10.04 6.33 -13.12
C HIS A 114 -11.28 6.98 -12.52
N LEU A 115 -11.14 8.22 -12.07
CA LEU A 115 -12.20 8.98 -11.40
C LEU A 115 -12.41 10.34 -12.06
N THR A 116 -13.56 10.96 -11.81
CA THR A 116 -13.79 12.35 -12.21
C THR A 116 -13.45 13.32 -11.08
N LYS A 117 -13.06 14.55 -11.43
CA LYS A 117 -12.90 15.65 -10.46
C LYS A 117 -14.26 16.14 -9.95
N GLY A 118 -14.29 16.75 -8.77
CA GLY A 118 -15.50 17.38 -8.23
C GLY A 118 -16.43 16.47 -7.42
N TRP A 119 -16.00 15.24 -7.11
CA TRP A 119 -16.79 14.27 -6.34
C TRP A 119 -15.97 13.67 -5.19
N ASN A 120 -16.64 13.31 -4.08
CA ASN A 120 -16.01 12.62 -2.96
C ASN A 120 -15.94 11.13 -3.27
N TRP A 121 -14.80 10.66 -3.77
CA TRP A 121 -14.60 9.25 -4.11
C TRP A 121 -14.00 8.49 -2.93
N VAL A 122 -14.40 7.23 -2.81
CA VAL A 122 -13.78 6.27 -1.90
C VAL A 122 -13.40 5.03 -2.70
N ARG A 123 -12.12 4.65 -2.70
CA ARG A 123 -11.60 3.51 -3.46
C ARG A 123 -10.68 2.65 -2.60
N GLN A 124 -10.96 1.36 -2.58
CA GLN A 124 -10.15 0.39 -1.84
C GLN A 124 -8.96 -0.05 -2.71
N PHE A 125 -7.78 -0.01 -2.12
CA PHE A 125 -6.57 -0.64 -2.64
C PHE A 125 -6.13 -1.74 -1.67
N SER A 126 -5.59 -2.82 -2.21
CA SER A 126 -5.04 -3.92 -1.43
C SER A 126 -3.58 -4.11 -1.80
N ALA A 127 -2.75 -4.43 -0.82
CA ALA A 127 -1.38 -4.85 -1.05
C ALA A 127 -1.28 -6.37 -0.94
N GLN A 128 -0.40 -6.97 -1.72
CA GLN A 128 0.09 -8.33 -1.51
C GLN A 128 1.60 -8.26 -1.39
N VAL A 129 2.12 -8.81 -0.29
CA VAL A 129 3.55 -8.86 -0.01
C VAL A 129 3.97 -10.32 -0.03
N THR A 130 4.92 -10.67 -0.89
CA THR A 130 5.56 -11.98 -0.88
C THR A 130 6.72 -11.90 0.09
N THR A 131 6.70 -12.78 1.08
CA THR A 131 7.67 -12.81 2.16
C THR A 131 8.17 -14.21 2.42
N ASN A 132 9.34 -14.32 3.03
CA ASN A 132 9.80 -15.57 3.60
C ASN A 132 8.95 -15.95 4.82
N GLU A 133 9.07 -17.21 5.25
CA GLU A 133 8.32 -17.73 6.38
C GLU A 133 8.64 -16.94 7.67
N GLY A 134 7.60 -16.57 8.42
CA GLY A 134 7.74 -15.85 9.69
C GLY A 134 7.94 -14.33 9.55
N VAL A 135 8.01 -13.80 8.32
CA VAL A 135 8.18 -12.36 8.09
C VAL A 135 6.82 -11.68 7.89
N SER A 136 6.66 -10.50 8.47
CA SER A 136 5.40 -9.74 8.41
C SER A 136 5.12 -9.24 6.99
N PRO A 137 3.91 -9.49 6.43
CA PRO A 137 3.49 -8.95 5.15
C PRO A 137 2.84 -7.55 5.27
N ALA A 138 2.99 -6.87 6.41
CA ALA A 138 2.38 -5.57 6.65
C ALA A 138 2.98 -4.46 5.76
N VAL A 139 2.15 -3.51 5.36
CA VAL A 139 2.56 -2.33 4.60
C VAL A 139 2.11 -1.04 5.29
N THR A 140 2.83 0.04 5.03
CA THR A 140 2.37 1.41 5.24
C THR A 140 1.85 1.98 3.93
N TRP A 141 0.75 2.73 3.99
CA TRP A 141 0.15 3.39 2.84
C TRP A 141 0.45 4.88 2.84
N SER A 142 0.66 5.43 1.65
CA SER A 142 0.71 6.87 1.43
C SER A 142 0.07 7.25 0.09
N VAL A 143 -0.38 8.50 -0.03
CA VAL A 143 -0.85 9.07 -1.28
C VAL A 143 0.00 10.29 -1.63
N LYS A 144 0.56 10.30 -2.83
CA LYS A 144 1.39 11.39 -3.37
C LYS A 144 0.63 12.14 -4.47
N GLY A 145 0.95 13.43 -4.62
CA GLY A 145 0.36 14.30 -5.65
C GLY A 145 -0.99 14.93 -5.28
N ALA A 146 -1.52 14.64 -4.09
CA ALA A 146 -2.73 15.28 -3.59
C ALA A 146 -2.51 16.79 -3.41
N THR A 147 -3.48 17.59 -3.84
CA THR A 147 -3.49 19.06 -3.64
C THR A 147 -4.50 19.48 -2.58
N SER A 148 -5.48 18.62 -2.27
CA SER A 148 -6.45 18.85 -1.21
C SER A 148 -6.04 18.15 0.08
N ALA A 149 -6.13 18.86 1.21
CA ALA A 149 -5.94 18.27 2.54
C ALA A 149 -7.00 17.22 2.91
N GLY A 150 -8.14 17.21 2.20
CA GLY A 150 -9.18 16.19 2.36
C GLY A 150 -8.93 14.90 1.58
N THR A 151 -7.88 14.85 0.74
CA THR A 151 -7.48 13.65 0.02
C THR A 151 -6.46 12.87 0.84
N SER A 152 -6.79 11.64 1.23
CA SER A 152 -5.97 10.82 2.12
C SER A 152 -6.14 9.32 1.85
N ILE A 153 -5.24 8.50 2.38
CA ILE A 153 -5.38 7.04 2.36
C ILE A 153 -5.26 6.49 3.79
N SER A 154 -6.13 5.54 4.14
CA SER A 154 -6.10 4.90 5.46
C SER A 154 -5.01 3.83 5.56
N ALA A 155 -4.77 3.35 6.79
CA ALA A 155 -3.87 2.21 7.05
C ALA A 155 -4.35 0.89 6.39
N ASP A 156 -5.65 0.79 6.10
CA ASP A 156 -6.24 -0.36 5.39
C ASP A 156 -6.25 -0.20 3.87
N GLY A 157 -5.63 0.85 3.33
CA GLY A 157 -5.57 1.10 1.88
C GLY A 157 -6.84 1.74 1.29
N LEU A 158 -7.71 2.32 2.12
CA LEU A 158 -8.90 3.03 1.64
C LEU A 158 -8.55 4.47 1.24
N LEU A 159 -8.46 4.73 -0.06
CA LEU A 159 -8.25 6.07 -0.61
C LEU A 159 -9.56 6.86 -0.55
N SER A 160 -9.52 8.02 0.10
CA SER A 160 -10.57 9.05 0.06
C SER A 160 -10.07 10.23 -0.78
N VAL A 161 -10.74 10.53 -1.89
CA VAL A 161 -10.44 11.68 -2.74
C VAL A 161 -11.50 12.75 -2.50
N ALA A 162 -11.08 13.93 -2.06
CA ALA A 162 -12.00 15.03 -1.80
C ALA A 162 -12.54 15.63 -3.11
N ALA A 163 -13.78 16.12 -3.07
CA ALA A 163 -14.38 16.83 -4.20
C ALA A 163 -13.56 18.07 -4.64
N ALA A 164 -12.82 18.69 -3.71
CA ALA A 164 -11.94 19.82 -3.97
C ALA A 164 -10.57 19.43 -4.57
N GLU A 165 -10.28 18.14 -4.77
CA GLU A 165 -9.02 17.70 -5.37
C GLU A 165 -8.90 18.16 -6.84
N THR A 166 -7.82 18.87 -7.15
CA THR A 166 -7.58 19.44 -8.48
C THR A 166 -6.45 18.76 -9.25
N ALA A 167 -5.67 17.88 -8.61
CA ALA A 167 -4.63 17.09 -9.27
C ALA A 167 -5.18 16.32 -10.47
N SER A 168 -4.39 16.16 -11.53
CA SER A 168 -4.74 15.29 -12.66
C SER A 168 -4.41 13.81 -12.39
N SER A 169 -3.54 13.55 -11.41
CA SER A 169 -3.19 12.21 -10.99
C SER A 169 -2.73 12.17 -9.54
N LEU A 170 -3.03 11.06 -8.87
CA LEU A 170 -2.50 10.69 -7.57
C LEU A 170 -1.72 9.38 -7.70
N THR A 171 -0.74 9.19 -6.83
CA THR A 171 0.00 7.93 -6.72
C THR A 171 -0.22 7.36 -5.33
N VAL A 172 -0.91 6.23 -5.25
CA VAL A 172 -1.06 5.44 -4.03
C VAL A 172 0.15 4.53 -3.91
N VAL A 173 0.83 4.53 -2.76
CA VAL A 173 2.05 3.74 -2.53
C VAL A 173 1.84 2.84 -1.31
N ALA A 174 2.12 1.55 -1.46
CA ALA A 174 2.31 0.61 -0.37
C ALA A 174 3.81 0.35 -0.19
N THR A 175 4.30 0.50 1.03
CA THR A 175 5.71 0.28 1.42
C THR A 175 5.76 -0.80 2.47
N SER A 176 6.58 -1.84 2.29
CA SER A 176 6.73 -2.88 3.32
C SER A 176 7.20 -2.26 4.64
N VAL A 177 6.62 -2.73 5.74
CA VAL A 177 7.05 -2.33 7.09
C VAL A 177 8.43 -2.92 7.43
N VAL A 178 8.74 -4.10 6.89
CA VAL A 178 9.98 -4.83 7.18
C VAL A 178 11.14 -4.34 6.32
N ASP A 179 10.90 -4.08 5.03
CA ASP A 179 11.90 -3.57 4.10
C ASP A 179 11.35 -2.34 3.35
N PRO A 180 11.64 -1.11 3.82
CA PRO A 180 11.16 0.12 3.20
C PRO A 180 11.66 0.36 1.76
N THR A 181 12.66 -0.38 1.29
CA THR A 181 13.09 -0.33 -0.12
C THR A 181 12.11 -1.07 -1.04
N LYS A 182 11.32 -2.01 -0.48
CA LYS A 182 10.29 -2.76 -1.20
C LYS A 182 8.99 -1.99 -1.17
N THR A 183 8.64 -1.45 -2.32
CA THR A 183 7.41 -0.67 -2.50
C THR A 183 6.69 -1.06 -3.78
N SER A 184 5.40 -0.77 -3.84
CA SER A 184 4.62 -0.81 -5.07
C SER A 184 3.61 0.32 -5.07
N SER A 185 3.13 0.68 -6.26
CA SER A 185 2.25 1.83 -6.41
C SER A 185 1.13 1.59 -7.41
N ALA A 186 0.04 2.31 -7.21
CA ALA A 186 -1.07 2.41 -8.13
C ALA A 186 -1.27 3.86 -8.58
N ARG A 187 -1.66 4.02 -9.86
CA ARG A 187 -1.93 5.33 -10.46
C ARG A 187 -3.43 5.60 -10.48
N VAL A 188 -3.84 6.68 -9.82
CA VAL A 188 -5.20 7.21 -9.90
C VAL A 188 -5.19 8.38 -10.87
N THR A 189 -6.02 8.34 -11.90
CA THR A 189 -6.16 9.43 -12.87
C THR A 189 -7.47 10.16 -12.63
N LEU A 190 -7.38 11.49 -12.50
CA LEU A 190 -8.51 12.38 -12.24
C LEU A 190 -8.78 13.23 -13.48
N THR A 191 -9.86 12.91 -14.19
CA THR A 191 -10.29 13.68 -15.38
C THR A 191 -11.43 14.63 -15.02
N PRO A 192 -11.51 15.82 -15.63
CA PRO A 192 -12.74 16.61 -15.56
C PRO A 192 -13.95 15.78 -16.03
N PRO A 193 -15.13 15.95 -15.42
CA PRO A 193 -16.34 15.36 -15.96
C PRO A 193 -16.66 15.96 -17.33
N GLY A 194 -17.43 15.22 -18.14
CA GLY A 194 -17.90 15.70 -19.42
C GLY A 194 -18.91 16.84 -19.28
N THR A 195 -19.31 17.42 -20.41
CA THR A 195 -20.19 18.60 -20.44
C THR A 195 -21.63 18.28 -20.84
N ALA A 196 -21.91 17.05 -21.29
CA ALA A 196 -23.26 16.69 -21.70
C ALA A 196 -24.20 16.60 -20.50
N ARG A 197 -25.42 17.13 -20.63
CA ARG A 197 -26.41 17.01 -19.56
C ARG A 197 -26.87 15.55 -19.41
N ALA A 198 -26.99 15.06 -18.18
CA ALA A 198 -27.73 13.83 -17.87
C ALA A 198 -29.15 14.16 -17.38
N ALA A 199 -30.09 13.24 -17.59
CA ALA A 199 -31.40 13.26 -16.97
C ALA A 199 -31.41 12.30 -15.78
N VAL A 200 -31.45 12.85 -14.58
CA VAL A 200 -31.59 12.10 -13.33
C VAL A 200 -33.08 12.00 -12.98
N LYS A 201 -33.58 10.78 -12.76
CA LYS A 201 -34.93 10.52 -12.28
C LYS A 201 -34.84 9.67 -11.02
N ALA A 202 -35.41 10.15 -9.93
CA ALA A 202 -35.47 9.40 -8.68
C ALA A 202 -36.92 9.27 -8.21
N LYS A 203 -37.22 8.11 -7.59
CA LYS A 203 -38.52 7.84 -6.99
C LYS A 203 -38.35 7.07 -5.68
N ALA A 204 -38.81 7.66 -4.59
CA ALA A 204 -38.89 7.02 -3.28
C ALA A 204 -40.15 6.15 -3.16
N THR A 205 -40.00 4.97 -2.57
CA THR A 205 -41.08 4.03 -2.28
C THR A 205 -40.88 3.40 -0.89
N PRO A 206 -41.89 3.45 0.00
CA PRO A 206 -43.17 4.17 -0.14
C PRO A 206 -43.01 5.71 -0.10
N ALA A 207 -44.03 6.45 -0.54
CA ALA A 207 -44.03 7.93 -0.51
C ALA A 207 -44.25 8.53 0.90
N SER A 208 -44.68 7.69 1.85
CA SER A 208 -44.71 8.01 3.28
C SER A 208 -44.27 6.79 4.07
N VAL A 209 -43.43 7.00 5.08
CA VAL A 209 -42.83 5.95 5.90
C VAL A 209 -43.01 6.28 7.38
N VAL A 210 -43.15 5.25 8.21
CA VAL A 210 -43.22 5.43 9.67
C VAL A 210 -41.80 5.66 10.19
N SER A 211 -41.61 6.60 11.12
CA SER A 211 -40.32 6.81 11.76
C SER A 211 -39.79 5.52 12.38
N GLY A 212 -38.50 5.22 12.15
CA GLY A 212 -37.87 3.97 12.55
C GLY A 212 -37.79 2.92 11.44
N ASP A 213 -38.65 2.98 10.42
CA ASP A 213 -38.60 2.09 9.27
C ASP A 213 -37.54 2.53 8.24
N THR A 214 -37.45 1.79 7.14
CA THR A 214 -36.64 2.11 5.97
C THR A 214 -37.51 2.33 4.74
N PHE A 215 -36.97 3.05 3.75
CA PHE A 215 -37.56 3.18 2.42
C PHE A 215 -36.49 3.07 1.35
N THR A 216 -36.92 2.88 0.10
CA THR A 216 -36.01 2.76 -1.04
C THR A 216 -36.16 3.93 -2.00
N VAL A 217 -35.05 4.38 -2.58
CA VAL A 217 -35.02 5.35 -3.68
C VAL A 217 -34.45 4.65 -4.90
N LYS A 218 -35.28 4.49 -5.93
CA LYS A 218 -34.81 4.02 -7.23
C LYS A 218 -34.39 5.23 -8.06
N VAL A 219 -33.15 5.23 -8.53
CA VAL A 219 -32.56 6.27 -9.35
C VAL A 219 -32.24 5.71 -10.73
N ASP A 220 -32.63 6.43 -11.77
CA ASP A 220 -32.32 6.19 -13.18
C ASP A 220 -31.63 7.43 -13.74
N VAL A 221 -30.41 7.25 -14.23
CA VAL A 221 -29.59 8.30 -14.85
C VAL A 221 -29.34 7.92 -16.30
N ARG A 222 -29.70 8.82 -17.21
CA ARG A 222 -29.63 8.56 -18.66
C ARG A 222 -29.41 9.81 -19.48
N ALA A 223 -29.05 9.65 -20.74
CA ALA A 223 -29.07 10.74 -21.71
C ALA A 223 -30.47 11.39 -21.80
N PRO A 224 -30.58 12.73 -21.89
CA PRO A 224 -31.85 13.44 -22.02
C PRO A 224 -32.64 13.00 -23.25
N SER A 225 -31.98 12.90 -24.40
CA SER A 225 -32.54 12.35 -25.64
C SER A 225 -32.20 10.86 -25.73
N ARG A 226 -33.22 10.01 -25.69
CA ARG A 226 -33.07 8.54 -25.70
C ARG A 226 -32.73 8.06 -27.11
N HIS A 227 -31.47 8.19 -27.51
CA HIS A 227 -30.98 7.63 -28.77
C HIS A 227 -30.38 6.23 -28.52
N ARG A 228 -30.63 5.26 -29.42
CA ARG A 228 -30.17 3.87 -29.27
C ARG A 228 -28.63 3.73 -29.18
N LYS A 229 -27.90 4.74 -29.65
CA LYS A 229 -26.42 4.82 -29.59
C LYS A 229 -25.87 5.71 -28.46
N ALA A 230 -26.72 6.26 -27.59
CA ALA A 230 -26.24 7.11 -26.50
C ALA A 230 -25.32 6.32 -25.55
N PRO A 231 -24.15 6.85 -25.15
CA PRO A 231 -23.27 6.20 -24.18
C PRO A 231 -24.03 5.88 -22.89
N LYS A 232 -23.79 4.69 -22.35
CA LYS A 232 -24.35 4.30 -21.03
C LYS A 232 -23.72 5.19 -19.97
N VAL A 233 -24.57 5.73 -19.09
CA VAL A 233 -24.13 6.54 -17.96
C VAL A 233 -23.42 5.65 -16.94
N THR A 234 -22.30 6.15 -16.41
CA THR A 234 -21.46 5.50 -15.39
C THR A 234 -21.25 6.44 -14.20
N GLY A 235 -20.48 6.02 -13.19
CA GLY A 235 -20.20 6.83 -12.00
C GLY A 235 -21.04 6.44 -10.79
N GLU A 236 -21.22 7.37 -9.86
CA GLU A 236 -21.91 7.18 -8.58
C GLU A 236 -23.06 8.16 -8.41
N ILE A 237 -23.99 7.80 -7.53
CA ILE A 237 -24.98 8.71 -6.99
C ILE A 237 -24.83 8.81 -5.48
N ALA A 238 -25.17 9.96 -4.93
CA ALA A 238 -25.35 10.17 -3.50
C ALA A 238 -26.80 10.53 -3.23
N VAL A 239 -27.50 9.75 -2.40
CA VAL A 239 -28.85 10.06 -1.95
C VAL A 239 -28.79 10.52 -0.50
N THR A 240 -29.30 11.73 -0.26
CA THR A 240 -29.34 12.34 1.08
C THR A 240 -30.77 12.50 1.54
N PHE A 241 -31.06 12.03 2.75
CA PHE A 241 -32.37 12.14 3.40
C PHE A 241 -32.21 12.25 4.91
N GLY A 242 -32.84 13.25 5.53
CA GLY A 242 -32.84 13.42 6.99
C GLY A 242 -31.42 13.49 7.61
N GLY A 243 -30.45 14.08 6.90
CA GLY A 243 -29.05 14.15 7.33
C GLY A 243 -28.21 12.90 7.03
N THR A 244 -28.82 11.78 6.63
CA THR A 244 -28.10 10.58 6.21
C THR A 244 -27.81 10.63 4.72
N THR A 245 -26.55 10.35 4.34
CA THR A 245 -26.14 10.22 2.93
C THR A 245 -25.69 8.79 2.64
N ARG A 246 -26.16 8.23 1.52
CA ARG A 246 -25.70 6.93 1.00
C ARG A 246 -25.19 7.12 -0.43
N VAL A 247 -23.95 6.70 -0.67
CA VAL A 247 -23.31 6.73 -1.99
C VAL A 247 -23.32 5.33 -2.59
N VAL A 248 -23.75 5.19 -3.85
CA VAL A 248 -23.85 3.91 -4.55
C VAL A 248 -23.42 4.07 -6.00
N ALA A 249 -22.64 3.12 -6.52
CA ALA A 249 -22.27 3.06 -7.92
C ALA A 249 -23.48 2.73 -8.82
N LEU A 250 -23.52 3.34 -10.01
CA LEU A 250 -24.56 3.05 -11.00
C LEU A 250 -24.25 1.73 -11.73
N THR A 251 -25.23 0.83 -11.77
CA THR A 251 -25.19 -0.38 -12.59
C THR A 251 -26.11 -0.19 -13.78
N GLY A 252 -25.52 -0.03 -14.96
CA GLY A 252 -26.27 0.20 -16.20
C GLY A 252 -27.11 1.49 -16.19
N GLY A 253 -26.62 2.54 -15.52
CA GLY A 253 -27.33 3.82 -15.35
C GLY A 253 -28.43 3.79 -14.29
N THR A 254 -28.52 2.73 -13.47
CA THR A 254 -29.53 2.62 -12.41
C THR A 254 -28.90 2.30 -11.06
N ALA A 255 -29.55 2.74 -9.98
CA ALA A 255 -29.22 2.36 -8.62
C ALA A 255 -30.48 2.30 -7.76
N VAL A 256 -30.45 1.47 -6.72
CA VAL A 256 -31.48 1.41 -5.67
C VAL A 256 -30.80 1.64 -4.34
N VAL A 257 -31.27 2.61 -3.58
CA VAL A 257 -30.67 3.01 -2.31
C VAL A 257 -31.70 2.87 -1.19
N THR A 258 -31.36 2.09 -0.16
CA THR A 258 -32.19 1.96 1.04
C THR A 258 -31.72 2.94 2.10
N LEU A 259 -32.64 3.72 2.66
CA LEU A 259 -32.37 4.76 3.65
C LEU A 259 -33.19 4.53 4.93
N PRO A 260 -32.59 4.71 6.11
CA PRO A 260 -33.29 4.64 7.38
C PRO A 260 -34.04 5.95 7.69
N THR A 261 -35.06 5.84 8.55
CA THR A 261 -35.76 7.00 9.12
C THR A 261 -35.74 7.04 10.64
N ALA A 262 -34.96 6.15 11.26
CA ALA A 262 -34.79 6.12 12.71
C ALA A 262 -34.25 7.47 13.22
N GLY A 263 -34.87 7.98 14.29
CA GLY A 263 -34.51 9.26 14.90
C GLY A 263 -35.08 10.50 14.19
N LEU A 264 -35.81 10.34 13.08
CA LEU A 264 -36.49 11.47 12.44
C LEU A 264 -37.86 11.70 13.08
N SER A 265 -38.16 12.96 13.39
CA SER A 265 -39.50 13.37 13.83
C SER A 265 -40.50 13.30 12.66
N ALA A 266 -41.80 13.26 12.98
CA ALA A 266 -42.84 13.36 11.97
C ALA A 266 -42.71 14.70 11.22
N GLY A 267 -42.73 14.66 9.89
CA GLY A 267 -42.45 15.82 9.06
C GLY A 267 -42.30 15.49 7.58
N VAL A 268 -42.00 16.50 6.77
CA VAL A 268 -41.71 16.36 5.34
C VAL A 268 -40.24 16.67 5.11
N TYR A 269 -39.54 15.74 4.48
CA TYR A 269 -38.10 15.81 4.26
C TYR A 269 -37.80 15.69 2.75
N PRO A 270 -36.85 16.49 2.24
CA PRO A 270 -36.43 16.40 0.85
C PRO A 270 -35.54 15.18 0.62
N VAL A 271 -35.77 14.48 -0.49
CA VAL A 271 -34.87 13.46 -1.04
C VAL A 271 -33.96 14.16 -2.04
N HIS A 272 -32.73 14.46 -1.62
CA HIS A 272 -31.70 15.00 -2.49
C HIS A 272 -30.97 13.86 -3.19
N VAL A 273 -30.77 13.98 -4.50
CA VAL A 273 -29.94 13.07 -5.28
C VAL A 273 -28.88 13.89 -5.99
N ALA A 274 -27.62 13.50 -5.81
CA ALA A 274 -26.50 14.01 -6.57
C ALA A 274 -25.91 12.88 -7.42
N TYR A 275 -25.40 13.25 -8.59
CA TYR A 275 -24.74 12.40 -9.56
C TYR A 275 -23.31 12.90 -9.78
N SER A 276 -22.34 11.99 -9.74
CA SER A 276 -20.91 12.31 -9.83
C SER A 276 -20.48 12.91 -11.17
N GLY A 277 -21.29 12.77 -12.22
CA GLY A 277 -20.80 12.90 -13.57
C GLY A 277 -19.96 11.69 -13.99
N ASP A 278 -19.66 11.64 -15.28
CA ASP A 278 -18.67 10.73 -15.86
C ASP A 278 -17.90 11.47 -16.96
N ARG A 279 -17.11 10.76 -17.77
CA ARG A 279 -16.32 11.39 -18.85
C ARG A 279 -17.17 12.02 -19.95
N THR A 280 -18.45 11.68 -20.05
CA THR A 280 -19.38 12.18 -21.06
C THR A 280 -20.33 13.21 -20.45
N TYR A 281 -20.91 12.88 -19.30
CA TYR A 281 -21.99 13.64 -18.69
C TYR A 281 -21.52 14.45 -17.49
N ALA A 282 -22.01 15.69 -17.41
CA ALA A 282 -21.77 16.59 -16.29
C ALA A 282 -22.43 16.06 -15.00
N PRO A 283 -21.87 16.39 -13.83
CA PRO A 283 -22.51 16.15 -12.55
C PRO A 283 -23.84 16.91 -12.44
N ASP A 284 -24.74 16.41 -11.59
CA ASP A 284 -26.05 17.02 -11.34
C ASP A 284 -26.42 16.83 -9.87
N ALA A 285 -27.16 17.77 -9.27
CA ALA A 285 -27.62 17.65 -7.89
C ALA A 285 -28.94 18.40 -7.70
N ALA A 286 -29.98 17.68 -7.29
CA ALA A 286 -31.32 18.25 -7.14
C ALA A 286 -32.17 17.53 -6.09
N VAL A 287 -33.23 18.20 -5.65
CA VAL A 287 -34.33 17.58 -4.89
C VAL A 287 -35.27 16.93 -5.88
N HIS A 288 -35.51 15.62 -5.75
CA HIS A 288 -36.39 14.89 -6.65
C HIS A 288 -37.76 14.56 -6.05
N GLN A 289 -37.87 14.54 -4.73
CA GLN A 289 -39.12 14.22 -4.05
C GLN A 289 -39.16 14.83 -2.65
N GLN A 290 -40.36 15.23 -2.22
CA GLN A 290 -40.68 15.49 -0.82
C GLN A 290 -41.34 14.24 -0.24
N MET A 291 -40.80 13.72 0.85
CA MET A 291 -41.28 12.47 1.45
C MET A 291 -41.72 12.71 2.89
N ARG A 292 -42.88 12.15 3.26
CA ARG A 292 -43.47 12.31 4.59
C ARG A 292 -43.04 11.20 5.54
N VAL A 293 -42.41 11.59 6.65
CA VAL A 293 -42.21 10.72 7.83
C VAL A 293 -43.39 10.92 8.76
N ARG A 294 -44.00 9.83 9.21
CA ARG A 294 -45.15 9.82 10.12
C ARG A 294 -44.86 9.06 11.41
#